data_AF-A0A2E6E243-F1
#
_entry.id   AF-A0A2E6E243-F1
#
_cell.length_a   1.000
_cell.length_b   1.000
_cell.length_c   1.000
_cell.angle_alpha   90.00
_cell.angle_beta   90.00
_cell.angle_gamma   90.00
#
_symmetry.space_group_name_H-M   'P 1'
#
loop_
_entity.id
_entity.type
_entity.pdbx_description
1 polymer ?
#
loop_
_entity_poly.entity_id
_entity_poly.type
_entity_poly.pdbx_seq_one_letter_code
_entity_poly.pdbx_strand_id
1 'polypeptide(L)'
;MIRIVGIYNADGSILGELNFAIGKVTGKSDCGLCDLTHGWNPFGKPSWRNACSASTIDIELVHRDELTSVQNEVAGDLPAVIALLDGTWRKLMSGEEISSFKGNSSGFLAEIERLVRES
;
A
#
# COMPACT_ATOMS: atom_id res chain seq x y z
N MET A 1 4.40 -19.19 5.60
CA MET A 1 3.58 -18.56 4.54
C MET A 1 3.78 -17.07 4.69
N ILE A 2 4.17 -16.39 3.61
CA ILE A 2 4.42 -14.95 3.59
C ILE A 2 3.13 -14.25 3.17
N ARG A 3 2.72 -13.21 3.90
CA ARG A 3 1.64 -12.29 3.48
C ARG A 3 2.16 -10.87 3.58
N ILE A 4 1.93 -10.07 2.55
CA ILE A 4 2.35 -8.67 2.50
C ILE A 4 1.09 -7.81 2.41
N VAL A 5 1.00 -6.79 3.26
CA VAL A 5 -0.15 -5.88 3.35
C VAL A 5 0.34 -4.44 3.26
N GLY A 6 -0.07 -3.73 2.21
CA GLY A 6 0.08 -2.28 2.08
C GLY A 6 -1.17 -1.58 2.60
N ILE A 7 -0.97 -0.60 3.47
CA ILE A 7 -2.05 0.02 4.25
C ILE A 7 -2.12 1.50 3.89
N TYR A 8 -3.27 1.91 3.35
CA TYR A 8 -3.54 3.31 3.08
C TYR A 8 -3.81 4.10 4.37
N ASN A 9 -3.42 5.37 4.38
CA ASN A 9 -3.89 6.33 5.38
C ASN A 9 -5.26 6.93 4.95
N ALA A 10 -6.25 6.07 4.75
CA ALA A 10 -7.60 6.41 4.34
C ALA A 10 -8.58 5.35 4.88
N ASP A 11 -9.85 5.73 5.05
CA ASP A 11 -10.94 4.84 5.45
C ASP A 11 -11.62 4.23 4.20
N GLY A 12 -12.07 2.98 4.27
CA GLY A 12 -12.61 2.21 3.14
C GLY A 12 -13.88 2.75 2.49
N SER A 13 -14.53 3.72 3.14
CA SER A 13 -15.74 4.39 2.63
C SER A 13 -15.48 5.26 1.37
N ILE A 14 -14.22 5.49 0.99
CA ILE A 14 -13.87 6.43 -0.10
C ILE A 14 -14.02 5.82 -1.51
N LEU A 15 -14.07 4.49 -1.68
CA LEU A 15 -14.09 3.86 -3.01
C LEU A 15 -15.21 2.82 -3.26
N GLY A 16 -16.10 2.60 -2.30
CA GLY A 16 -17.21 1.63 -2.43
C GLY A 16 -18.31 2.01 -3.44
N GLU A 17 -18.39 3.26 -3.89
CA GLU A 17 -19.39 3.72 -4.85
C GLU A 17 -18.80 4.79 -5.79
N LEU A 18 -18.15 4.39 -6.90
CA LEU A 18 -17.77 5.37 -7.93
C LEU A 18 -17.99 4.88 -9.37
N ASN A 19 -19.26 4.59 -9.68
CA ASN A 19 -19.81 5.14 -10.91
C ASN A 19 -19.86 6.66 -10.74
N PHE A 20 -19.00 7.39 -11.46
CA PHE A 20 -19.17 8.82 -11.73
C PHE A 20 -19.39 9.74 -10.50
N ALA A 21 -18.37 9.93 -9.66
CA ALA A 21 -18.27 11.17 -8.90
C ALA A 21 -16.79 11.58 -8.72
N ILE A 22 -16.32 12.51 -9.53
CA ILE A 22 -15.14 13.31 -9.17
C ILE A 22 -15.57 14.21 -8.01
N GLY A 23 -15.56 13.65 -6.81
CA GLY A 23 -15.86 14.32 -5.55
C GLY A 23 -14.58 14.38 -4.74
N LYS A 24 -13.94 15.56 -4.74
CA LYS A 24 -12.99 16.04 -3.72
C LYS A 24 -12.30 14.94 -2.89
N VAL A 25 -11.13 14.49 -3.35
CA VAL A 25 -10.06 14.08 -2.43
C VAL A 25 -9.58 15.35 -1.72
N THR A 26 -10.36 15.85 -0.78
CA THR A 26 -10.00 16.99 0.07
C THR A 26 -9.88 16.49 1.51
N GLY A 27 -8.69 15.99 1.82
CA GLY A 27 -8.25 15.61 3.15
C GLY A 27 -6.75 15.35 3.09
N LYS A 28 -5.96 16.39 3.38
CA LYS A 28 -4.50 16.42 3.27
C LYS A 28 -3.83 15.28 4.04
N SER A 29 -3.11 14.44 3.32
CA SER A 29 -1.69 14.15 3.56
C SER A 29 -1.17 13.42 2.33
N ASP A 30 0.06 13.72 1.90
CA ASP A 30 0.76 13.05 0.80
C ASP A 30 0.89 11.55 1.10
N CYS A 31 -0.16 10.77 0.84
CA CYS A 31 -0.12 9.33 1.02
C CYS A 31 0.69 8.74 -0.14
N GLY A 32 1.99 8.51 0.09
CA GLY A 32 2.89 7.94 -0.91
C GLY A 32 2.37 6.63 -1.51
N LEU A 33 1.63 5.82 -0.74
CA LEU A 33 1.02 4.58 -1.24
C LEU A 33 -0.12 4.87 -2.22
N CYS A 34 -0.99 5.85 -1.94
CA CYS A 34 -2.03 6.26 -2.89
C CYS A 34 -1.41 6.79 -4.20
N ASP A 35 -0.31 7.53 -4.11
CA ASP A 35 0.42 8.03 -5.29
C ASP A 35 0.99 6.89 -6.14
N LEU A 36 1.43 5.79 -5.53
CA LEU A 36 1.98 4.62 -6.22
C LEU A 36 0.91 3.78 -6.90
N THR A 37 -0.27 3.64 -6.29
CA THR A 37 -1.31 2.68 -6.70
C THR A 37 -2.41 3.33 -7.54
N HIS A 38 -2.88 4.52 -7.16
CA HIS A 38 -4.00 5.20 -7.80
C HIS A 38 -3.57 6.17 -8.90
N GLY A 39 -4.39 6.25 -9.94
CA GLY A 39 -4.32 7.26 -11.00
C GLY A 39 -5.72 7.75 -11.35
N TRP A 40 -5.87 8.42 -12.48
CA TRP A 40 -7.19 8.87 -12.97
C TRP A 40 -8.13 7.72 -13.35
N ASN A 41 -7.63 6.48 -13.33
CA ASN A 41 -8.35 5.26 -13.65
C ASN A 41 -8.73 4.51 -12.35
N PRO A 42 -10.00 4.11 -12.16
CA PRO A 42 -10.43 3.32 -10.99
C PRO A 42 -9.70 1.98 -10.87
N PHE A 43 -9.17 1.44 -11.97
CA PHE A 43 -8.33 0.22 -11.98
C PHE A 43 -6.84 0.48 -11.68
N GLY A 44 -6.51 1.61 -11.04
CA GLY A 44 -5.13 1.99 -10.70
C GLY A 44 -4.31 2.54 -11.86
N LYS A 45 -3.09 3.03 -11.55
CA LYS A 45 -2.14 3.53 -12.55
C LYS A 45 -1.66 2.40 -13.47
N PRO A 46 -1.48 2.64 -14.79
CA PRO A 46 -0.82 1.67 -15.67
C PRO A 46 0.57 1.23 -15.18
N SER A 47 1.34 2.16 -14.58
CA SER A 47 2.64 1.85 -13.97
C SER A 47 2.53 0.84 -12.82
N TRP A 48 1.50 0.99 -11.97
CA TRP A 48 1.22 0.06 -10.88
C TRP A 48 0.89 -1.33 -11.41
N ARG A 49 -0.07 -1.42 -12.34
CA ARG A 49 -0.48 -2.70 -12.94
C ARG A 49 0.68 -3.42 -13.62
N ASN A 50 1.46 -2.69 -14.42
CA ASN A 50 2.63 -3.24 -15.10
C ASN A 50 3.69 -3.72 -14.10
N ALA A 51 3.91 -2.97 -13.01
CA ALA A 51 4.83 -3.38 -11.95
C ALA A 51 4.34 -4.65 -11.24
N CYS A 52 3.05 -4.75 -10.91
CA CYS A 52 2.46 -5.96 -10.33
C CYS A 52 2.59 -7.17 -11.27
N SER A 53 2.26 -7.01 -12.57
CA SER A 53 2.37 -8.11 -13.54
C SER A 53 3.81 -8.58 -13.77
N ALA A 54 4.80 -7.73 -13.53
CA ALA A 54 6.22 -8.06 -13.64
C ALA A 54 6.84 -8.56 -12.33
N SER A 55 6.13 -8.43 -11.20
CA SER A 55 6.63 -8.78 -9.89
C SER A 55 6.25 -10.21 -9.50
N THR A 56 7.07 -10.83 -8.65
CA THR A 56 6.78 -12.14 -8.06
C THR A 56 6.11 -12.05 -6.70
N ILE A 57 6.06 -10.85 -6.11
CA ILE A 57 5.40 -10.63 -4.82
C ILE A 57 3.92 -10.34 -5.00
N ASP A 58 3.11 -10.94 -4.13
CA ASP A 58 1.69 -10.64 -4.01
C ASP A 58 1.46 -9.74 -2.79
N ILE A 59 0.94 -8.54 -3.03
CA ILE A 59 0.67 -7.53 -2.01
C ILE A 59 -0.83 -7.25 -1.94
N GLU A 60 -1.39 -7.44 -0.76
CA GLU A 60 -2.77 -7.07 -0.42
C GLU A 60 -2.80 -5.58 -0.06
N LEU A 61 -3.74 -4.82 -0.61
CA LEU A 61 -3.90 -3.39 -0.32
C LEU A 61 -5.19 -3.17 0.45
N VAL A 62 -5.10 -2.58 1.63
CA VAL A 62 -6.23 -2.38 2.55
C VAL A 62 -6.28 -0.95 3.09
N HIS A 63 -7.43 -0.56 3.57
CA HIS A 63 -7.67 0.68 4.30
C HIS A 63 -7.38 0.52 5.78
N ARG A 64 -7.24 1.65 6.47
CA ARG A 64 -6.85 1.64 7.89
C ARG A 64 -7.90 0.96 8.79
N ASP A 65 -9.17 1.05 8.42
CA ASP A 65 -10.32 0.49 9.13
C ASP A 65 -10.49 -1.03 8.90
N GLU A 66 -9.72 -1.60 7.99
CA GLU A 66 -9.70 -3.04 7.69
C GLU A 66 -8.62 -3.79 8.51
N LEU A 67 -7.81 -3.08 9.30
CA LEU A 67 -6.75 -3.67 10.13
C LEU A 67 -7.29 -4.34 11.40
N THR A 68 -6.71 -5.48 11.74
CA THR A 68 -6.79 -6.02 13.10
C THR A 68 -5.98 -5.17 14.08
N SER A 69 -6.26 -5.28 15.39
CA SER A 69 -5.50 -4.55 16.43
C SER A 69 -3.99 -4.81 16.37
N VAL A 70 -3.59 -6.07 16.14
CA VAL A 70 -2.17 -6.46 16.02
C VAL A 70 -1.52 -5.83 14.79
N GLN A 71 -2.21 -5.83 13.64
CA GLN A 71 -1.69 -5.20 12.43
C GLN A 71 -1.56 -3.68 12.58
N ASN A 72 -2.53 -3.04 13.24
CA ASN A 72 -2.50 -1.61 13.52
C ASN A 72 -1.34 -1.22 14.44
N GLU A 73 -1.09 -2.01 15.50
CA GLU A 73 0.06 -1.81 16.40
C GLU A 73 1.39 -1.94 15.66
N VAL A 74 1.54 -2.98 14.82
CA VAL A 74 2.75 -3.19 14.02
C VAL A 74 2.93 -2.10 12.95
N ALA A 75 1.83 -1.68 12.31
CA ALA A 75 1.86 -0.65 11.29
C ALA A 75 2.20 0.73 11.85
N GLY A 76 1.74 1.07 13.06
CA GLY A 76 1.94 2.40 13.65
C GLY A 76 1.44 3.51 12.73
N ASP A 77 2.28 4.51 12.45
CA ASP A 77 1.93 5.60 11.54
C ASP A 77 1.70 5.12 10.10
N LEU A 78 0.66 5.68 9.46
CA LEU A 78 0.21 5.31 8.12
C LEU A 78 0.53 6.39 7.07
N PRO A 79 0.73 6.03 5.78
CA PRO A 79 0.67 4.68 5.23
C PRO A 79 1.85 3.79 5.66
N ALA A 80 1.68 2.48 5.58
CA ALA A 80 2.72 1.52 5.95
C ALA A 80 2.64 0.24 5.09
N VAL A 81 3.74 -0.51 5.03
CA VAL A 81 3.76 -1.89 4.54
C VAL A 81 4.17 -2.79 5.70
N ILE A 82 3.35 -3.81 5.96
CA ILE A 82 3.65 -4.85 6.95
C ILE A 82 3.66 -6.23 6.28
N ALA A 83 4.36 -7.19 6.86
CA ALA A 83 4.36 -8.56 6.41
C ALA A 83 4.23 -9.56 7.56
N LEU A 84 3.50 -10.64 7.32
CA LEU A 84 3.46 -11.81 8.18
C LEU A 84 4.55 -12.77 7.73
N LEU A 85 5.64 -12.83 8.50
CA LEU A 85 6.82 -13.66 8.23
C LEU A 85 6.97 -14.66 9.38
N ASP A 86 6.98 -15.94 9.05
CA ASP A 86 7.06 -17.04 10.03
C ASP A 86 6.08 -16.89 11.21
N GLY A 87 4.87 -16.44 10.92
CA GLY A 87 3.80 -16.26 11.90
C GLY A 87 3.89 -14.97 12.72
N THR A 88 4.87 -14.10 12.46
CA THR A 88 5.04 -12.82 13.16
C THR A 88 4.84 -11.64 12.21
N TRP A 89 3.98 -10.70 12.58
CA TRP A 89 3.83 -9.45 11.84
C TRP A 89 5.04 -8.54 12.07
N ARG A 90 5.58 -7.98 10.99
CA ARG A 90 6.68 -7.02 11.01
C ARG A 90 6.37 -5.86 10.07
N LYS A 91 6.79 -4.66 10.45
CA LYS A 91 6.79 -3.51 9.54
C LYS A 91 7.96 -3.64 8.57
N LEU A 92 7.65 -3.56 7.27
CA LEU A 92 8.66 -3.50 6.21
C LEU A 92 8.99 -2.06 5.83
N MET A 93 7.97 -1.19 5.73
CA MET A 93 8.16 0.20 5.33
C MET A 93 7.20 1.15 6.07
N SER A 94 7.72 2.31 6.41
CA SER A 94 7.01 3.48 6.92
C SER A 94 6.52 4.39 5.80
N GLY A 95 5.65 5.34 6.12
CA GLY A 95 5.15 6.32 5.14
C GLY A 95 6.23 7.20 4.51
N GLU A 96 7.30 7.50 5.25
CA GLU A 96 8.45 8.26 4.72
C GLU A 96 9.20 7.46 3.66
N GLU A 97 9.51 6.19 3.95
CA GLU A 97 10.17 5.28 3.02
C GLU A 97 9.31 5.07 1.76
N ILE A 98 8.00 4.87 1.92
CA ILE A 98 7.06 4.73 0.79
C ILE A 98 7.09 5.99 -0.09
N SER A 99 7.12 7.18 0.51
CA SER A 99 7.09 8.46 -0.22
C SER A 99 8.33 8.68 -1.09
N SER A 100 9.46 8.06 -0.75
CA SER A 100 10.69 8.11 -1.56
C SER A 100 10.54 7.44 -2.94
N PHE A 101 9.54 6.56 -3.11
CA PHE A 101 9.27 5.86 -4.38
C PHE A 101 8.30 6.61 -5.30
N LYS A 102 7.98 7.87 -5.03
CA LYS A 102 6.97 8.63 -5.81
C LYS A 102 7.12 8.43 -7.32
N GLY A 103 6.08 7.86 -7.94
CA GLY A 103 6.04 7.57 -9.39
C GLY A 103 6.83 6.34 -9.85
N ASN A 104 7.47 5.61 -8.94
CA ASN A 104 8.31 4.44 -9.20
C ASN A 104 7.71 3.16 -8.56
N SER A 105 6.58 2.70 -9.09
CA SER A 105 5.87 1.49 -8.62
C SER A 105 6.73 0.22 -8.67
N SER A 106 7.58 0.09 -9.68
CA SER A 106 8.49 -1.07 -9.82
C SER A 106 9.59 -1.07 -8.76
N GLY A 107 10.18 0.09 -8.46
CA GLY A 107 11.19 0.21 -7.41
C GLY A 107 10.61 -0.09 -6.04
N PHE A 108 9.37 0.35 -5.80
CA PHE A 108 8.65 0.03 -4.57
C PHE A 108 8.43 -1.48 -4.39
N LEU A 109 7.93 -2.19 -5.40
CA LEU A 109 7.74 -3.64 -5.31
C LEU A 109 9.07 -4.40 -5.18
N ALA A 110 10.12 -3.96 -5.88
CA ALA A 110 11.45 -4.57 -5.77
C ALA A 110 12.03 -4.40 -4.36
N GLU A 111 11.80 -3.26 -3.71
CA GLU A 111 12.27 -3.03 -2.34
C GLU A 111 11.53 -3.90 -1.33
N ILE A 112 10.21 -4.08 -1.49
CA ILE A 112 9.46 -5.02 -0.66
C ILE A 112 10.01 -6.45 -0.81
N GLU A 113 10.28 -6.88 -2.05
CA GLU A 113 10.86 -8.20 -2.30
C GLU A 113 12.23 -8.36 -1.61
N ARG A 114 13.08 -7.32 -1.65
CA ARG A 114 14.37 -7.30 -0.96
C ARG A 114 14.20 -7.44 0.56
N LEU A 115 13.33 -6.63 1.16
CA LEU A 115 13.09 -6.62 2.61
C LEU A 115 12.53 -7.95 3.13
N VAL A 116 11.64 -8.60 2.35
CA VAL A 116 11.11 -9.93 2.68
C VAL A 116 12.20 -11.00 2.65
N ARG A 117 13.15 -10.92 1.70
CA ARG A 117 14.26 -11.89 1.59
C ARG A 117 15.31 -11.76 2.70
N GLU A 118 15.41 -10.58 3.32
CA GLU A 118 16.38 -10.29 4.38
C GLU A 118 15.85 -10.49 5.81
N SER A 119 14.55 -10.79 5.94
CA SER A 119 13.83 -10.92 7.23
C SER A 119 13.75 -12.34 7.76
#